data_AF-A0A951XBZ5-F1
#
_entry.id   AF-A0A951XBZ5-F1
#
_cell.length_a   1.000
_cell.length_b   1.000
_cell.length_c   1.000
_cell.angle_alpha   90.00
_cell.angle_beta   90.00
_cell.angle_gamma   90.00
#
_symmetry.space_group_name_H-M   'P 1'
#
loop_
_entity.id
_entity.type
_entity.pdbx_description
1 polymer ?
#
loop_
_entity_poly.entity_id
_entity_poly.type
_entity_poly.pdbx_seq_one_letter_code
_entity_poly.pdbx_strand_id
1 'polypeptide(L)'
;LNTKEKIKGKSVTIELTDFVTHYTQDDIEELQQSMRSGSKVVIEDGQIIKVEKDKNGIITKTILTKDWSDWIDYWAIDFNYEDKKEIIKIKNEEDETVEQWTGNYLFENEWQSFRTRKNPALEFISIAYEYKKAGKYKVMVKVVDILGIDTSKIIEVQIK
;
A
#
# COMPACT_ATOMS: atom_id res chain seq x y z
N LEU A 1 -1.80 4.16 7.30
CA LEU A 1 -2.32 4.66 6.00
C LEU A 1 -3.27 5.82 6.23
N ASN A 2 -2.86 7.02 5.83
CA ASN A 2 -3.64 8.25 5.95
C ASN A 2 -3.97 8.81 4.57
N THR A 3 -5.18 9.35 4.46
CA THR A 3 -5.78 9.79 3.20
C THR A 3 -6.61 11.03 3.46
N LYS A 4 -6.78 11.85 2.43
CA LYS A 4 -7.62 13.04 2.46
C LYS A 4 -8.48 13.09 1.21
N GLU A 5 -9.79 13.14 1.40
CA GLU A 5 -10.76 13.31 0.33
C GLU A 5 -11.07 14.80 0.08
N LYS A 6 -11.18 15.15 -1.19
CA LYS A 6 -11.62 16.48 -1.62
C LYS A 6 -12.84 16.31 -2.52
N ILE A 7 -13.99 16.81 -2.05
CA ILE A 7 -15.26 16.76 -2.77
C ILE A 7 -15.56 18.12 -3.38
N LYS A 8 -15.85 18.15 -4.69
CA LYS A 8 -16.28 19.35 -5.42
C LYS A 8 -17.46 19.01 -6.32
N GLY A 9 -18.67 19.43 -5.92
CA GLY A 9 -19.90 19.02 -6.60
C GLY A 9 -20.06 17.51 -6.52
N LYS A 10 -20.13 16.85 -7.69
CA LYS A 10 -20.23 15.39 -7.79
C LYS A 10 -18.88 14.67 -7.93
N SER A 11 -17.78 15.40 -7.89
CA SER A 11 -16.45 14.83 -8.07
C SER A 11 -15.73 14.64 -6.74
N VAL A 12 -14.99 13.55 -6.62
CA VAL A 12 -14.06 13.28 -5.52
C VAL A 12 -12.64 13.13 -6.04
N THR A 13 -11.68 13.63 -5.27
CA THR A 13 -10.25 13.33 -5.43
C THR A 13 -9.73 12.80 -4.11
N ILE A 14 -8.87 11.79 -4.16
CA ILE A 14 -8.23 11.22 -2.98
C ILE A 14 -6.75 11.55 -3.01
N GLU A 15 -6.26 12.07 -1.90
CA GLU A 15 -4.84 12.33 -1.67
C GLU A 15 -4.31 11.35 -0.63
N LEU A 16 -3.22 10.67 -0.96
CA LEU A 16 -2.43 9.87 -0.03
C LEU A 16 -1.48 10.79 0.72
N THR A 17 -1.67 10.92 2.03
CA THR A 17 -0.97 11.95 2.81
C THR A 17 0.14 11.41 3.69
N ASP A 18 0.04 10.15 4.13
CA ASP A 18 1.02 9.54 5.02
C ASP A 18 0.86 8.00 5.09
N PHE A 19 1.97 7.30 5.31
CA PHE A 19 2.04 5.85 5.44
C PHE A 19 3.13 5.45 6.45
N VAL A 20 2.70 5.06 7.63
CA VAL A 20 3.59 4.62 8.71
C VAL A 20 3.67 3.11 8.75
N THR A 21 4.89 2.59 8.82
CA THR A 21 5.22 1.18 9.05
C THR A 21 6.12 1.07 10.29
N HIS A 22 6.05 -0.05 11.01
CA HIS A 22 6.88 -0.32 12.20
C HIS A 22 7.64 -1.63 12.05
N TYR A 23 8.06 -1.95 10.82
CA TYR A 23 8.78 -3.19 10.55
C TYR A 23 10.13 -3.19 11.28
N THR A 24 10.49 -4.34 11.84
CA THR A 24 11.83 -4.63 12.36
C THR A 24 12.15 -6.08 11.99
N GLN A 25 13.26 -6.29 11.28
CA GLN A 25 13.66 -7.61 10.77
C GLN A 25 14.96 -8.13 11.38
N ASP A 26 15.92 -7.23 11.64
CA ASP A 26 17.22 -7.56 12.20
C ASP A 26 17.52 -6.61 13.36
N ASP A 27 18.15 -7.12 14.41
CA ASP A 27 18.74 -6.30 15.47
C ASP A 27 20.09 -5.75 14.99
N ILE A 28 20.23 -4.42 14.96
CA ILE A 28 21.46 -3.82 14.47
C ILE A 28 22.64 -4.08 15.41
N GLU A 29 22.44 -4.13 16.72
CA GLU A 29 23.52 -4.39 17.68
C GLU A 29 24.09 -5.81 17.51
N GLU A 30 23.21 -6.81 17.36
CA GLU A 30 23.63 -8.19 17.10
C GLU A 30 24.35 -8.32 15.75
N LEU A 31 23.83 -7.65 14.72
CA LEU A 31 24.43 -7.66 13.40
C LEU A 31 25.84 -7.06 13.41
N GLN A 32 26.05 -5.94 14.10
CA GLN A 32 27.35 -5.28 14.16
C GLN A 32 28.46 -6.18 14.72
N GLN A 33 28.12 -7.02 15.71
CA GLN A 33 29.02 -7.97 16.35
C GLN A 33 29.32 -9.17 15.45
N SER A 34 28.31 -9.74 14.79
CA SER A 34 28.41 -10.97 14.01
C SER A 34 28.89 -10.77 12.56
N MET A 35 28.72 -9.57 12.00
CA MET A 35 29.00 -9.29 10.58
C MET A 35 30.50 -9.20 10.27
N ARG A 36 30.92 -9.82 9.15
CA ARG A 36 32.26 -9.65 8.55
C ARG A 36 32.35 -8.33 7.78
N SER A 37 33.52 -7.97 7.26
CA SER A 37 33.64 -6.79 6.39
C SER A 37 32.71 -6.90 5.18
N GLY A 38 31.94 -5.86 4.89
CA GLY A 38 30.92 -5.84 3.84
C GLY A 38 29.76 -4.90 4.15
N SER A 39 28.70 -4.97 3.33
CA SER A 39 27.47 -4.19 3.50
C SER A 39 26.26 -5.10 3.67
N LYS A 40 25.37 -4.78 4.61
CA LYS A 40 24.05 -5.41 4.75
C LYS A 40 22.97 -4.33 4.86
N VAL A 41 21.79 -4.59 4.30
CA VAL A 41 20.61 -3.75 4.49
C VAL A 41 19.73 -4.42 5.54
N VAL A 42 19.24 -3.64 6.49
CA VAL A 42 18.38 -4.08 7.58
C VAL A 42 17.21 -3.12 7.73
N ILE A 43 16.17 -3.58 8.42
CA ILE A 43 15.01 -2.77 8.78
C ILE A 43 14.90 -2.77 10.30
N GLU A 44 14.97 -1.58 10.89
CA GLU A 44 14.85 -1.36 12.34
C GLU A 44 13.94 -0.15 12.57
N ASP A 45 12.92 -0.31 13.42
CA ASP A 45 11.95 0.74 13.77
C ASP A 45 11.35 1.49 12.56
N GLY A 46 10.96 0.75 11.52
CA GLY A 46 10.38 1.33 10.30
C GLY A 46 11.37 2.12 9.43
N GLN A 47 12.68 2.02 9.70
CA GLN A 47 13.74 2.60 8.88
C GLN A 47 14.54 1.51 8.16
N ILE A 48 14.76 1.70 6.86
CA ILE A 48 15.70 0.87 6.11
C ILE A 48 17.08 1.47 6.27
N ILE A 49 18.01 0.69 6.81
CA ILE A 49 19.35 1.14 7.14
C ILE A 49 20.36 0.26 6.39
N LYS A 50 21.28 0.89 5.67
CA LYS A 50 22.47 0.24 5.14
C LYS A 50 23.57 0.30 6.20
N VAL A 51 24.02 -0.86 6.65
CA VAL A 51 25.15 -1.02 7.58
C VAL A 51 26.36 -1.51 6.80
N GLU A 52 27.47 -0.79 6.90
CA GLU A 52 28.73 -1.13 6.24
C GLU A 52 29.84 -1.30 7.28
N LYS A 53 30.64 -2.36 7.16
CA LYS A 53 31.80 -2.63 8.01
C LYS A 53 33.05 -2.74 7.15
N ASP A 54 34.04 -1.92 7.43
CA ASP A 54 35.32 -1.95 6.72
C ASP A 54 36.23 -3.10 7.22
N LYS A 55 37.41 -3.24 6.62
CA LYS A 55 38.40 -4.26 7.02
C LYS A 55 39.03 -4.00 8.40
N ASN A 56 38.95 -2.77 8.88
CA ASN A 56 39.44 -2.37 10.21
C ASN A 56 38.35 -2.54 11.29
N GLY A 57 37.14 -2.96 10.90
CA GLY A 57 36.00 -3.13 11.79
C GLY A 57 35.20 -1.85 12.05
N ILE A 58 35.48 -0.75 11.36
CA ILE A 58 34.74 0.51 11.46
C ILE A 58 33.36 0.32 10.82
N ILE A 59 32.30 0.71 11.53
CA ILE A 59 30.92 0.57 11.09
C ILE A 59 30.33 1.93 10.71
N THR A 60 29.68 1.98 9.55
CA THR A 60 28.92 3.14 9.06
C THR A 60 27.46 2.75 8.85
N LYS A 61 26.52 3.58 9.30
CA LYS A 61 25.08 3.41 9.10
C LYS A 61 24.56 4.51 8.19
N THR A 62 23.79 4.15 7.16
CA THR A 62 23.14 5.10 6.25
C THR A 62 21.65 4.81 6.19
N ILE A 63 20.81 5.77 6.58
CA ILE A 63 19.35 5.66 6.46
C ILE A 63 18.97 5.81 4.99
N LEU A 64 18.26 4.81 4.45
CA LEU A 64 17.80 4.77 3.06
C LEU A 64 16.38 5.34 2.90
N THR A 65 15.51 5.15 3.89
CA THR A 65 14.15 5.72 3.92
C THR A 65 14.17 7.10 4.56
N LYS A 66 13.91 8.15 3.77
CA LYS A 66 13.88 9.54 4.22
C LYS A 66 12.45 10.06 4.36
N ASP A 67 11.57 9.59 3.49
CA ASP A 67 10.16 9.97 3.43
C ASP A 67 9.28 8.74 3.62
N TRP A 68 8.11 8.92 4.23
CA TRP A 68 7.11 7.84 4.40
C TRP A 68 6.77 7.14 3.08
N SER A 69 6.83 7.89 1.97
CA SER A 69 6.52 7.37 0.64
C SER A 69 7.56 6.39 0.12
N ASP A 70 8.77 6.35 0.69
CA ASP A 70 9.83 5.42 0.29
C ASP A 70 9.45 3.96 0.57
N TRP A 71 8.49 3.74 1.46
CA TRP A 71 7.91 2.43 1.72
C TRP A 71 6.90 1.99 0.67
N ILE A 72 6.44 2.87 -0.21
CA ILE A 72 5.32 2.60 -1.12
C ILE A 72 5.82 2.35 -2.54
N ASP A 73 5.56 1.15 -3.05
CA ASP A 73 5.80 0.80 -4.44
C ASP A 73 4.57 1.03 -5.32
N TYR A 74 3.38 0.77 -4.78
CA TYR A 74 2.12 0.82 -5.53
C TYR A 74 0.98 1.26 -4.64
N TRP A 75 0.06 2.05 -5.18
CA TRP A 75 -1.25 2.24 -4.56
C TRP A 75 -2.35 2.41 -5.59
N ALA A 76 -3.57 2.04 -5.20
CA ALA A 76 -4.74 2.06 -6.05
C ALA A 76 -6.01 2.42 -5.30
N ILE A 77 -7.01 2.80 -6.08
CA ILE A 77 -8.31 3.25 -5.61
C ILE A 77 -9.42 2.51 -6.35
N ASP A 78 -10.40 2.07 -5.58
CA ASP A 78 -11.73 1.70 -6.02
C ASP A 78 -12.69 2.79 -5.47
N PHE A 79 -13.32 3.57 -6.35
CA PHE A 79 -14.22 4.66 -5.95
C PHE A 79 -15.62 4.18 -5.59
N ASN A 80 -15.95 2.91 -5.84
CA ASN A 80 -17.26 2.33 -5.58
C ASN A 80 -17.14 0.94 -4.95
N TYR A 81 -16.30 0.83 -3.92
CA TYR A 81 -16.10 -0.42 -3.22
C TYR A 81 -17.43 -0.93 -2.63
N GLU A 82 -17.59 -2.25 -2.65
CA GLU A 82 -18.81 -2.99 -2.33
C GLU A 82 -19.89 -3.03 -3.44
N ASP A 83 -19.66 -2.45 -4.62
CA ASP A 83 -20.60 -2.57 -5.75
C ASP A 83 -20.66 -3.98 -6.32
N LYS A 84 -19.53 -4.71 -6.26
CA LYS A 84 -19.39 -6.04 -6.85
C LYS A 84 -18.99 -7.09 -5.82
N LYS A 85 -19.91 -8.03 -5.57
CA LYS A 85 -19.64 -9.19 -4.71
C LYS A 85 -18.60 -10.11 -5.34
N GLU A 86 -17.70 -10.64 -4.53
CA GLU A 86 -16.78 -11.71 -4.95
C GLU A 86 -17.52 -13.04 -4.97
N ILE A 87 -17.82 -13.52 -6.18
CA ILE A 87 -18.53 -14.78 -6.39
C ILE A 87 -17.55 -15.84 -6.88
N ILE A 88 -17.52 -16.98 -6.20
CA ILE A 88 -16.78 -18.18 -6.62
C ILE A 88 -17.74 -19.23 -7.16
N LYS A 89 -17.20 -20.14 -7.97
CA LYS A 89 -17.92 -21.31 -8.48
C LYS A 89 -17.41 -22.54 -7.78
N ILE A 90 -18.29 -23.24 -7.06
CA ILE A 90 -17.96 -24.49 -6.38
C ILE A 90 -18.85 -25.62 -6.91
N LYS A 91 -18.40 -26.87 -6.77
CA LYS A 91 -19.24 -28.03 -7.04
C LYS A 91 -19.99 -28.43 -5.77
N ASN A 92 -21.29 -28.68 -5.89
CA ASN A 92 -22.10 -29.24 -4.79
C ASN A 92 -21.94 -30.77 -4.71
N GLU A 93 -22.66 -31.40 -3.77
CA GLU A 93 -22.66 -32.87 -3.57
C GLU A 93 -23.17 -33.64 -4.81
N GLU A 94 -23.87 -32.97 -5.72
CA GLU A 94 -24.43 -33.52 -6.96
C GLU A 94 -23.54 -33.26 -8.20
N ASP A 95 -22.30 -32.80 -7.99
CA ASP A 95 -21.32 -32.42 -9.03
C ASP A 95 -21.75 -31.22 -9.91
N GLU A 96 -22.79 -30.49 -9.51
CA GLU A 96 -23.28 -29.28 -10.20
C GLU A 96 -22.48 -28.05 -9.78
N THR A 97 -22.23 -27.15 -10.74
CA THR A 97 -21.55 -25.88 -10.46
C THR A 97 -22.53 -24.85 -9.92
N VAL A 98 -22.32 -24.42 -8.67
CA VAL A 98 -23.12 -23.37 -8.02
C VAL A 98 -22.26 -22.12 -7.76
N GLU A 99 -22.90 -20.95 -7.88
CA GLU A 99 -22.28 -19.67 -7.57
C GLU A 99 -22.49 -19.33 -6.09
N GLN A 100 -21.41 -19.04 -5.37
CA GLN A 100 -21.43 -18.70 -3.96
C GLN A 100 -20.69 -17.39 -3.71
N TRP A 101 -21.33 -16.48 -2.97
CA TRP A 101 -20.68 -15.28 -2.47
C TRP A 101 -19.71 -15.64 -1.34
N THR A 102 -18.49 -15.14 -1.41
CA THR A 102 -17.45 -15.38 -0.40
C THR A 102 -17.67 -14.57 0.89
N GLY A 103 -18.57 -13.59 0.88
CA GLY A 103 -18.71 -12.59 1.92
C GLY A 103 -17.84 -11.34 1.70
N ASN A 104 -16.94 -11.36 0.72
CA ASN A 104 -16.09 -10.22 0.35
C ASN A 104 -16.59 -9.54 -0.93
N TYR A 105 -16.03 -8.37 -1.22
CA TYR A 105 -16.28 -7.63 -2.44
C TYR A 105 -15.02 -7.56 -3.28
N LEU A 106 -15.18 -7.62 -4.61
CA LEU A 106 -14.09 -7.45 -5.54
C LEU A 106 -13.60 -6.01 -5.49
N PHE A 107 -12.28 -5.85 -5.40
CA PHE A 107 -11.64 -4.55 -5.56
C PHE A 107 -11.53 -4.25 -7.05
N GLU A 108 -12.21 -3.21 -7.51
CA GLU A 108 -12.14 -2.76 -8.90
C GLU A 108 -11.11 -1.62 -8.99
N ASN A 109 -9.99 -1.92 -9.66
CA ASN A 109 -8.91 -0.96 -9.82
C ASN A 109 -9.27 0.09 -10.87
N GLU A 110 -9.82 1.20 -10.42
CA GLU A 110 -10.23 2.32 -11.27
C GLU A 110 -9.13 3.36 -11.45
N TRP A 111 -8.21 3.47 -10.49
CA TRP A 111 -7.04 4.35 -10.57
C TRP A 111 -5.87 3.77 -9.76
N GLN A 112 -4.64 3.98 -10.24
CA GLN A 112 -3.42 3.53 -9.57
C GLN A 112 -2.22 4.45 -9.85
N SER A 113 -1.24 4.42 -8.95
CA SER A 113 0.10 4.95 -9.18
C SER A 113 1.15 3.99 -8.63
N PHE A 114 2.29 3.87 -9.31
CA PHE A 114 3.34 2.95 -8.93
C PHE A 114 4.72 3.43 -9.39
N ARG A 115 5.75 3.04 -8.64
CA ARG A 115 7.14 3.32 -8.98
C ARG A 115 7.63 2.32 -10.02
N THR A 116 8.51 2.78 -10.90
CA THR A 116 9.26 1.91 -11.81
C THR A 116 10.74 2.24 -11.73
N ARG A 117 11.60 1.31 -12.20
CA ARG A 117 13.04 1.58 -12.32
C ARG A 117 13.36 2.82 -13.17
N LYS A 118 12.49 3.17 -14.12
CA LYS A 118 12.67 4.32 -15.02
C LYS A 118 12.07 5.61 -14.44
N ASN A 119 10.96 5.51 -13.72
CA ASN A 119 10.30 6.63 -13.07
C ASN A 119 10.06 6.28 -11.60
N PRO A 120 10.91 6.77 -10.68
CA PRO A 120 10.77 6.50 -9.27
C PRO A 120 9.68 7.35 -8.62
N ALA A 121 9.08 8.33 -9.30
CA ALA A 121 8.07 9.19 -8.70
C ALA A 121 6.72 8.48 -8.51
N LEU A 122 6.05 8.77 -7.40
CA LEU A 122 4.69 8.33 -7.11
C LEU A 122 3.75 9.53 -7.16
N GLU A 123 2.59 9.39 -7.80
CA GLU A 123 1.53 10.39 -7.73
C GLU A 123 0.74 10.19 -6.43
N PHE A 124 0.64 11.24 -5.62
CA PHE A 124 -0.06 11.18 -4.34
C PHE A 124 -1.51 11.63 -4.42
N ILE A 125 -1.95 12.17 -5.56
CA ILE A 125 -3.30 12.69 -5.75
C ILE A 125 -3.92 11.96 -6.93
N SER A 126 -5.11 11.40 -6.73
CA SER A 126 -5.84 10.72 -7.80
C SER A 126 -6.34 11.71 -8.86
N ILE A 127 -6.80 11.16 -9.98
CA ILE A 127 -7.72 11.92 -10.85
C ILE A 127 -8.99 12.30 -10.08
N ALA A 128 -9.71 13.31 -10.57
CA ALA A 128 -11.06 13.60 -10.10
C ALA A 128 -12.04 12.56 -10.68
N TYR A 129 -12.70 11.80 -9.82
CA TYR A 129 -13.73 10.84 -10.19
C TYR A 129 -15.11 11.48 -10.04
N GLU A 130 -15.92 11.49 -11.10
CA GLU A 130 -17.27 12.07 -11.09
C GLU A 130 -18.35 11.01 -10.92
N TYR A 131 -19.11 11.11 -9.83
CA TYR A 131 -20.26 10.25 -9.60
C TYR A 131 -21.48 10.71 -10.40
N LYS A 132 -22.17 9.76 -11.02
CA LYS A 132 -23.40 10.06 -11.79
C LYS A 132 -24.55 10.55 -10.90
N LYS A 133 -24.68 9.95 -9.71
CA LYS A 133 -25.79 10.20 -8.77
C LYS A 133 -25.25 10.74 -7.44
N ALA A 134 -26.07 11.54 -6.76
CA ALA A 134 -25.84 11.87 -5.36
C ALA A 134 -26.06 10.62 -4.51
N GLY A 135 -25.31 10.49 -3.41
CA GLY A 135 -25.35 9.28 -2.61
C GLY A 135 -24.18 9.17 -1.63
N LYS A 136 -24.23 8.11 -0.83
CA LYS A 136 -23.11 7.66 0.00
C LYS A 136 -22.35 6.60 -0.78
N TYR A 137 -21.04 6.74 -0.83
CA TYR A 137 -20.15 5.80 -1.49
C TYR A 137 -19.03 5.39 -0.54
N LYS A 138 -18.54 4.17 -0.71
CA LYS A 138 -17.34 3.69 -0.03
C LYS A 138 -16.21 3.65 -1.05
N VAL A 139 -15.16 4.39 -0.78
CA VAL A 139 -13.93 4.38 -1.56
C VAL A 139 -12.94 3.49 -0.83
N MET A 140 -12.38 2.47 -1.49
CA MET A 140 -11.28 1.69 -0.94
C MET A 140 -9.97 2.18 -1.53
N VAL A 141 -9.02 2.52 -0.65
CA VAL A 141 -7.63 2.81 -1.00
C VAL A 141 -6.78 1.64 -0.58
N LYS A 142 -5.96 1.13 -1.50
CA LYS A 142 -5.03 0.03 -1.26
C LYS A 142 -3.60 0.49 -1.53
N VAL A 143 -2.71 0.28 -0.57
CA VAL A 143 -1.26 0.51 -0.70
C VAL A 143 -0.56 -0.85 -0.64
N VAL A 144 0.42 -1.06 -1.51
CA VAL A 144 1.36 -2.18 -1.43
C VAL A 144 2.74 -1.60 -1.17
N ASP A 145 3.36 -2.05 -0.10
CA ASP A 145 4.68 -1.60 0.28
C ASP A 145 5.81 -2.34 -0.47
N ILE A 146 7.04 -1.90 -0.26
CA ILE A 146 8.25 -2.50 -0.86
C ILE A 146 8.52 -3.94 -0.40
N LEU A 147 7.84 -4.42 0.66
CA LEU A 147 7.90 -5.81 1.11
C LEU A 147 6.78 -6.66 0.50
N GLY A 148 5.90 -6.06 -0.30
CA GLY A 148 4.77 -6.71 -0.93
C GLY A 148 3.55 -6.87 -0.01
N ILE A 149 3.54 -6.23 1.15
CA ILE A 149 2.41 -6.30 2.08
C ILE A 149 1.36 -5.28 1.65
N ASP A 150 0.11 -5.72 1.52
CA ASP A 150 -1.00 -4.85 1.21
C ASP A 150 -1.67 -4.28 2.46
N THR A 151 -1.98 -2.99 2.43
CA THR A 151 -2.75 -2.28 3.46
C THR A 151 -3.90 -1.56 2.79
N SER A 152 -5.12 -1.81 3.26
CA SER A 152 -6.33 -1.19 2.71
C SER A 152 -7.02 -0.28 3.73
N LYS A 153 -7.66 0.79 3.24
CA LYS A 153 -8.48 1.71 4.03
C LYS A 153 -9.75 2.05 3.26
N ILE A 154 -10.90 1.95 3.93
CA ILE A 154 -12.18 2.39 3.39
C ILE A 154 -12.45 3.83 3.87
N ILE A 155 -12.89 4.67 2.95
CA ILE A 155 -13.29 6.06 3.16
C ILE A 155 -14.74 6.19 2.74
N GLU A 156 -15.60 6.68 3.62
CA GLU A 156 -16.99 7.00 3.24
C GLU A 156 -17.06 8.42 2.71
N VAL A 157 -17.64 8.58 1.51
CA VAL A 157 -17.82 9.90 0.88
C VAL A 157 -19.30 10.16 0.62
N GLN A 158 -19.72 11.40 0.90
CA GLN A 158 -21.09 11.86 0.67
C GLN A 158 -21.11 12.83 -0.51
N ILE A 159 -21.67 12.37 -1.62
CA ILE A 159 -21.87 13.15 -2.84
C ILE A 159 -23.25 13.79 -2.78
N LYS A 160 -23.30 15.10 -3.08
CA LYS A 160 -24.51 15.93 -3.03
C LYS A 160 -25.05 16.21 -4.43
#